data_AF-A0A5B2UZI3-F1
#
_entry.id   AF-A0A5B2UZI3-F1
#
_cell.length_a   1.000
_cell.length_b   1.000
_cell.length_c   1.000
_cell.angle_alpha   90.00
_cell.angle_beta   90.00
_cell.angle_gamma   90.00
#
_symmetry.space_group_name_H-M   'P 1'
#
loop_
_entity.id
_entity.type
_entity.pdbx_description
1 polymer ?
#
loop_
_entity_poly.entity_id
_entity_poly.type
_entity_poly.pdbx_seq_one_letter_code
_entity_poly.pdbx_strand_id
1 'polypeptide(L)' 'FFGRGCVAHVSMAHPIGPRLQERPAQAAAAEGIAVSRGGTYVCMEGPQFSSLAESLTYKGLGYTVIGM' A
#
# COMPACT_ATOMS: atom_id res chain seq x y z
N PHE A 1 -21.33 13.96 12.03
CA PHE A 1 -20.46 15.05 11.52
C PHE A 1 -21.15 16.43 11.67
N PHE A 2 -21.63 16.80 12.86
CA PHE A 2 -22.36 18.08 13.08
C PHE A 2 -22.08 18.72 14.45
N GLY A 3 -20.92 18.44 15.05
CA GLY A 3 -20.48 19.07 16.30
C GLY A 3 -19.52 20.24 16.05
N ARG A 4 -19.12 20.96 17.11
CA ARG A 4 -18.14 22.07 17.08
C ARG A 4 -16.67 21.62 16.85
N GLY A 5 -16.46 20.45 16.25
CA GLY A 5 -15.13 19.88 16.02
C GLY A 5 -14.43 20.50 14.81
N CYS A 6 -13.13 20.22 14.67
CA CYS A 6 -12.36 20.55 13.47
C CYS A 6 -12.50 19.41 12.45
N VAL A 7 -12.65 19.75 11.17
CA VAL A 7 -12.58 18.81 10.05
C VAL A 7 -11.23 18.98 9.36
N ALA A 8 -10.50 17.89 9.17
CA ALA A 8 -9.23 17.88 8.45
C ALA A 8 -9.35 17.03 7.19
N HIS A 9 -8.89 17.58 6.07
CA HIS A 9 -8.67 16.84 4.83
C HIS A 9 -7.16 16.64 4.66
N VAL A 10 -6.70 15.40 4.80
CA VAL A 10 -5.27 15.07 4.72
C VAL A 10 -4.95 14.59 3.32
N SER A 11 -3.87 15.11 2.74
CA SER A 11 -3.39 14.64 1.43
C SER A 11 -2.89 13.20 1.52
N MET A 12 -3.31 12.37 0.58
CA MET A 12 -2.88 10.98 0.43
C MET A 12 -2.06 10.76 -0.86
N ALA A 13 -1.53 11.82 -1.47
CA ALA A 13 -0.70 11.70 -2.68
C ALA A 13 0.58 10.88 -2.45
N HIS A 14 1.18 11.01 -1.25
CA HIS A 14 2.35 10.26 -0.81
C HIS A 14 2.11 9.70 0.60
N PRO A 15 1.33 8.63 0.74
CA PRO A 15 0.84 8.17 2.04
C PRO A 15 1.92 7.50 2.90
N ILE A 16 3.04 7.10 2.30
CA ILE A 16 4.17 6.46 2.97
C ILE A 16 5.40 7.36 2.91
N GLY A 17 5.96 7.72 4.07
CA GLY A 17 7.12 8.60 4.15
C GLY A 17 8.37 8.03 3.47
N PRO A 18 9.12 8.81 2.67
CA PRO A 18 10.26 8.30 1.89
C PRO A 18 11.39 7.74 2.77
N ARG A 19 11.64 8.35 3.94
CA ARG A 19 12.64 7.86 4.89
C ARG A 19 12.24 6.53 5.53
N LEU A 20 10.93 6.26 5.66
CA LEU A 20 10.45 4.99 6.18
C LEU A 20 10.67 3.87 5.16
N GLN A 21 10.46 4.15 3.87
CA GLN A 21 10.72 3.18 2.79
C GLN A 21 12.21 2.88 2.64
N GLU A 22 13.07 3.88 2.83
CA GLU A 22 14.52 3.74 2.64
C GLU A 22 15.18 2.82 3.68
N ARG A 23 14.80 2.93 4.96
CA ARG A 23 15.39 2.16 6.06
C ARG A 23 15.41 0.64 5.85
N PRO A 24 14.26 -0.03 5.59
CA PRO A 24 14.25 -1.48 5.37
C PRO A 24 15.01 -1.87 4.10
N ALA A 25 14.99 -1.02 3.07
CA ALA A 25 15.70 -1.31 1.84
C ALA A 25 17.23 -1.18 1.98
N GLN A 26 17.73 -0.28 2.83
CA GLN A 26 19.15 -0.22 3.19
C GLN A 26 19.57 -1.44 4.01
N ALA A 27 18.74 -1.85 4.98
CA ALA A 27 18.99 -3.06 5.77
C ALA A 27 19.04 -4.31 4.86
N ALA A 28 18.08 -4.45 3.94
CA ALA A 28 18.07 -5.55 2.98
C ALA A 28 19.32 -5.54 2.08
N ALA A 29 19.76 -4.36 1.61
CA ALA A 29 20.97 -4.25 0.80
C ALA A 29 22.24 -4.64 1.57
N ALA A 30 22.35 -4.28 2.85
CA ALA A 30 23.48 -4.65 3.70
C ALA A 30 23.61 -6.17 3.89
N GLU A 31 22.48 -6.87 3.89
CA GLU A 31 22.41 -8.34 4.02
C GLU A 31 22.36 -9.07 2.67
N GLY A 32 22.45 -8.35 1.54
CA GLY A 32 22.35 -8.94 0.20
C GLY A 32 20.96 -9.53 -0.12
N ILE A 33 19.91 -9.10 0.57
CA ILE A 33 18.53 -9.58 0.37
C ILE A 33 17.88 -8.80 -0.77
N ALA A 34 17.40 -9.52 -1.79
CA ALA A 34 16.65 -8.92 -2.88
C ALA A 34 15.27 -8.42 -2.39
N VAL A 35 14.98 -7.14 -2.65
CA VAL A 35 13.70 -6.51 -2.30
C VAL A 35 13.18 -5.66 -3.45
N SER A 36 11.86 -5.62 -3.62
CA SER A 36 11.20 -4.67 -4.52
C SER A 36 10.92 -3.36 -3.77
N ARG A 37 11.16 -2.23 -4.43
CA ARG A 37 10.87 -0.89 -3.91
C ARG A 37 9.66 -0.30 -4.63
N GLY A 38 8.78 0.36 -3.87
CA GLY A 38 7.56 0.96 -4.39
C GLY A 38 6.45 -0.06 -4.63
N GLY A 39 5.47 0.33 -5.46
CA GLY A 39 4.28 -0.46 -5.76
C GLY A 39 3.00 0.08 -5.13
N THR A 40 1.87 -0.38 -5.63
CA THR A 40 0.53 0.04 -5.21
C THR A 40 -0.15 -1.12 -4.49
N TYR A 41 -0.52 -0.91 -3.23
CA TYR A 41 -1.27 -1.87 -2.44
C TYR A 41 -2.78 -1.62 -2.61
N VAL A 42 -3.54 -2.70 -2.79
CA VAL A 42 -5.00 -2.68 -2.63
C VAL A 42 -5.39 -3.39 -1.34
N CYS A 43 -6.13 -2.65 -0.50
CA CYS A 43 -6.79 -3.19 0.69
C CYS A 43 -8.21 -3.62 0.30
N MET A 44 -8.49 -4.91 0.35
CA MET A 44 -9.83 -5.47 0.19
C MET A 44 -10.44 -5.77 1.56
N GLU A 45 -11.77 -5.81 1.67
CA GLU A 45 -12.46 -6.04 2.97
C GLU A 45 -12.16 -7.41 3.60
N GLY A 46 -12.02 -8.47 2.79
CA GLY A 46 -11.87 -9.83 3.30
C GLY A 46 -13.13 -10.38 4.01
N PRO A 47 -13.05 -11.48 4.78
CA PRO A 47 -11.87 -12.35 5.00
C PRO A 47 -11.57 -13.30 3.84
N GLN A 48 -12.46 -13.35 2.84
CA GLN A 48 -12.28 -14.15 1.63
C GLN A 48 -11.10 -13.61 0.82
N PHE A 49 -10.25 -14.49 0.30
CA PHE A 49 -9.27 -14.14 -0.72
C PHE A 49 -9.94 -13.77 -2.04
N SER A 50 -9.34 -12.87 -2.81
CA SER A 50 -9.83 -12.53 -4.15
C SER A 50 -10.05 -13.75 -5.03
N SER A 51 -11.15 -13.74 -5.76
CA SER A 51 -11.38 -14.60 -6.92
C SER A 51 -10.37 -14.29 -8.03
N LEU A 52 -10.32 -15.18 -9.04
CA LEU A 52 -9.51 -14.96 -10.23
C LEU A 52 -9.92 -13.68 -10.97
N ALA A 53 -11.22 -13.40 -11.08
CA ALA A 53 -11.74 -12.23 -11.76
C ALA A 53 -11.24 -10.94 -11.09
N GLU A 54 -11.38 -10.85 -9.76
CA GLU A 54 -10.89 -9.71 -8.98
C GLU A 54 -9.38 -9.52 -9.14
N SER A 55 -8.62 -10.61 -9.07
CA SER A 55 -7.16 -10.57 -9.20
C SER A 55 -6.72 -10.05 -10.59
N LEU A 56 -7.40 -10.48 -11.66
CA LEU A 56 -7.15 -9.97 -13.01
C LEU A 56 -7.55 -8.50 -13.16
N THR A 57 -8.65 -8.09 -12.54
CA THR A 57 -9.07 -6.69 -12.49
C THR A 57 -8.03 -5.82 -11.78
N TYR A 58 -7.60 -6.18 -10.56
CA TYR A 58 -6.61 -5.41 -9.82
C TYR A 58 -5.26 -5.33 -10.54
N LYS A 59 -4.83 -6.43 -11.16
CA LYS A 59 -3.64 -6.44 -11.99
C LYS A 59 -3.77 -5.48 -13.18
N GLY A 60 -4.92 -5.49 -13.86
CA GLY A 60 -5.22 -4.58 -14.98
C GLY A 60 -5.27 -3.11 -14.57
N LEU A 61 -5.62 -2.82 -13.32
CA LEU A 61 -5.62 -1.47 -12.73
C LEU A 61 -4.23 -1.03 -12.20
N GLY A 62 -3.21 -1.89 -12.28
CA GLY A 62 -1.84 -1.55 -11.90
C GLY A 62 -1.50 -1.74 -10.42
N TYR A 63 -2.31 -2.49 -9.66
CA TYR A 63 -1.94 -2.87 -8.29
C TYR A 63 -0.81 -3.89 -8.29
N THR A 64 0.11 -3.75 -7.33
CA THR A 64 1.29 -4.60 -7.19
C THR A 64 1.05 -5.74 -6.20
N VAL A 65 0.36 -5.47 -5.09
CA VAL A 65 0.06 -6.44 -4.03
C VAL A 65 -1.34 -6.20 -3.46
N ILE A 66 -1.96 -7.26 -2.94
CA ILE A 66 -3.32 -7.26 -2.38
C ILE A 66 -3.33 -7.87 -0.99
N GLY A 67 -4.17 -7.35 -0.10
CA GLY A 67 -4.37 -7.84 1.27
C GLY A 67 -5.62 -7.26 1.90
N MET A 68 -5.82 -7.55 3.19
CA MET A 68 -6.94 -7.11 4.01
C MET A 68 -6.41 -6.55 5.34
#